data_AF-A0A958Y2S9-F1
#
_entry.id   AF-A0A958Y2S9-F1
#
_cell.length_a   1.000
_cell.length_b   1.000
_cell.length_c   1.000
_cell.angle_alpha   90.00
_cell.angle_beta   90.00
_cell.angle_gamma   90.00
#
_symmetry.space_group_name_H-M   'P 1'
#
loop_
_entity.id
_entity.type
_entity.pdbx_description
1 polymer ?
#
loop_
_entity_poly.entity_id
_entity_poly.type
_entity_poly.pdbx_seq_one_letter_code
_entity_poly.pdbx_strand_id
1 'polypeptide(L)'
;MAIAIISRFIDNDEDYIAWIRAARAFLIRRLSLVLDEVDINTADDYVKGSFYLTVTGASAEAGDDGQVGRGNRADGLITPYRPMSLEALAGKSPVSHDGKIYNLFALELARNIVEQEMAEAAEVFLVSQIGRPIDEPQLMHIRLKEATAIEKEVRRLAASALKELPQYWKKLAGQKEPV
;
A
#
# COMPACT_ATOMS: atom_id res chain seq x y z
N MET A 1 -15.78 -7.05 -1.62
CA MET A 1 -15.41 -5.99 -0.65
C MET A 1 -16.12 -6.24 0.65
N ALA A 2 -15.50 -5.88 1.78
CA ALA A 2 -16.11 -5.92 3.10
C ALA A 2 -16.11 -4.48 3.64
N ILE A 3 -17.28 -3.96 3.97
CA ILE A 3 -17.48 -2.56 4.38
C ILE A 3 -18.40 -2.56 5.59
N ALA A 4 -17.86 -2.14 6.73
CA ALA A 4 -18.65 -1.89 7.93
C ALA A 4 -19.53 -0.66 7.72
N ILE A 5 -20.84 -0.78 7.96
CA ILE A 5 -21.80 0.32 7.80
C ILE A 5 -22.22 0.82 9.19
N ILE A 6 -22.26 2.14 9.37
CA ILE A 6 -22.58 2.76 10.66
C ILE A 6 -24.10 2.68 10.89
N SER A 7 -24.51 1.89 11.88
CA SER A 7 -25.91 1.53 12.17
C SER A 7 -26.81 2.72 12.45
N ARG A 8 -26.27 3.81 13.02
CA ARG A 8 -27.04 5.04 13.27
C ARG A 8 -27.61 5.68 11.99
N PHE A 9 -27.04 5.40 10.83
CA PHE A 9 -27.49 5.96 9.55
C PHE A 9 -28.32 4.97 8.71
N ILE A 10 -28.70 3.82 9.28
CA ILE A 10 -29.49 2.79 8.61
C ILE A 10 -30.76 2.56 9.43
N ASP A 11 -31.91 2.90 8.88
CA ASP A 11 -33.19 2.84 9.62
C ASP A 11 -33.77 1.41 9.66
N ASN A 12 -33.54 0.61 8.63
CA ASN A 12 -34.08 -0.74 8.47
C ASN A 12 -33.30 -1.55 7.41
N ASP A 13 -33.68 -2.82 7.25
CA ASP A 13 -33.08 -3.77 6.31
C ASP A 13 -33.14 -3.29 4.85
N GLU A 14 -34.22 -2.62 4.44
CA GLU A 14 -34.36 -2.11 3.06
C GLU A 14 -33.38 -0.97 2.78
N ASP A 15 -33.16 -0.09 3.77
CA ASP A 15 -32.19 1.00 3.70
C ASP A 15 -30.76 0.47 3.59
N TYR A 16 -30.40 -0.56 4.37
CA TYR A 16 -29.11 -1.26 4.25
C TYR A 16 -28.90 -1.82 2.83
N ILE A 17 -29.89 -2.54 2.31
CA ILE A 17 -29.81 -3.15 0.97
C ILE A 17 -29.71 -2.05 -0.10
N ALA A 18 -30.45 -0.94 0.04
CA ALA A 18 -30.36 0.19 -0.86
C ALA A 18 -28.96 0.84 -0.82
N TRP A 19 -28.37 0.97 0.37
CA TRP A 19 -27.01 1.46 0.55
C TRP A 19 -25.98 0.58 -0.17
N ILE A 20 -26.06 -0.75 0.00
CA ILE A 20 -25.16 -1.71 -0.67
C ILE A 20 -25.27 -1.59 -2.19
N ARG A 21 -26.49 -1.46 -2.73
CA ARG A 21 -26.71 -1.25 -4.18
C ARG A 21 -26.10 0.05 -4.66
N ALA A 22 -26.26 1.14 -3.90
CA ALA A 22 -25.69 2.44 -4.24
C ALA A 22 -24.16 2.42 -4.21
N ALA A 23 -23.56 1.79 -3.20
CA ALA A 23 -22.12 1.61 -3.09
C ALA A 23 -21.56 0.79 -4.25
N ARG A 24 -22.23 -0.31 -4.62
CA ARG A 24 -21.86 -1.14 -5.78
C ARG A 24 -21.90 -0.32 -7.08
N ALA A 25 -22.99 0.39 -7.34
CA ALA A 25 -23.13 1.23 -8.53
C ALA A 25 -22.06 2.35 -8.59
N PHE A 26 -21.75 2.95 -7.45
CA PHE A 26 -20.70 3.96 -7.34
C PHE A 26 -19.32 3.38 -7.72
N LEU A 27 -18.95 2.23 -7.17
CA LEU A 27 -17.66 1.59 -7.43
C LEU A 27 -17.49 1.18 -8.89
N ILE A 28 -18.52 0.55 -9.47
CA ILE A 28 -18.54 0.17 -10.88
C ILE A 28 -18.30 1.38 -11.78
N ARG A 29 -19.04 2.46 -11.55
CA ARG A 29 -18.88 3.71 -12.32
C ARG A 29 -17.51 4.34 -12.11
N ARG A 30 -16.99 4.33 -10.87
CA ARG A 30 -15.73 5.00 -10.53
C ARG A 30 -14.52 4.28 -11.09
N LEU A 31 -14.56 2.96 -11.15
CA LEU A 31 -13.45 2.11 -11.54
C LEU A 31 -13.60 1.55 -12.97
N SER A 32 -14.67 1.92 -13.68
CA SER A 32 -15.00 1.41 -15.02
C SER A 32 -15.04 -0.12 -15.08
N LEU A 33 -15.54 -0.76 -14.02
CA LEU A 33 -15.68 -2.22 -13.90
C LEU A 33 -16.97 -2.70 -14.56
N VAL A 34 -17.08 -4.01 -14.80
CA VAL A 34 -18.35 -4.63 -15.22
C VAL A 34 -19.22 -4.89 -13.98
N LEU A 35 -20.55 -4.78 -14.12
CA LEU A 35 -21.50 -4.85 -13.00
C LEU A 35 -21.32 -6.08 -12.09
N ASP A 36 -20.98 -7.23 -12.67
CA ASP A 36 -20.85 -8.51 -11.99
C ASP A 36 -19.47 -8.76 -11.33
N GLU A 37 -18.58 -7.77 -11.33
CA GLU A 37 -17.23 -7.91 -10.76
C GLU A 37 -17.11 -7.40 -9.32
N VAL A 38 -18.17 -6.78 -8.77
CA VAL A 38 -18.13 -6.14 -7.45
C VAL A 38 -19.13 -6.77 -6.50
N ASP A 39 -18.63 -7.65 -5.63
CA ASP A 39 -19.35 -8.13 -4.47
C ASP A 39 -19.09 -7.24 -3.25
N ILE A 40 -20.10 -7.03 -2.40
CA ILE A 40 -19.99 -6.28 -1.15
C ILE A 40 -20.67 -7.09 -0.04
N ASN A 41 -20.00 -7.24 1.10
CA ASN A 41 -20.51 -7.89 2.31
C ASN A 41 -21.11 -9.28 2.03
N THR A 42 -20.36 -10.13 1.34
CA THR A 42 -20.81 -11.47 0.89
C THR A 42 -21.18 -12.44 2.01
N ALA A 43 -20.86 -12.12 3.26
CA ALA A 43 -21.24 -12.90 4.43
C ALA A 43 -22.62 -12.53 4.98
N ASP A 44 -23.26 -11.49 4.45
CA ASP A 44 -24.62 -11.11 4.85
C ASP A 44 -25.63 -12.22 4.51
N ASP A 45 -26.65 -12.37 5.35
CA ASP A 45 -27.79 -13.27 5.14
C ASP A 45 -29.07 -12.46 5.38
N TYR A 46 -29.63 -11.91 4.31
CA TYR A 46 -30.81 -11.05 4.37
C TYR A 46 -32.07 -11.80 4.80
N VAL A 47 -32.13 -13.13 4.65
CA VAL A 47 -33.27 -13.93 5.11
C VAL A 47 -33.23 -14.09 6.62
N LYS A 48 -32.03 -14.23 7.19
CA LYS A 48 -31.82 -14.31 8.64
C LYS A 48 -31.66 -12.95 9.33
N GLY A 49 -31.68 -11.85 8.59
CA GLY A 49 -31.44 -10.50 9.13
C GLY A 49 -30.00 -10.29 9.62
N SER A 50 -29.03 -10.98 9.01
CA SER A 50 -27.61 -10.85 9.34
C SER A 50 -26.95 -9.85 8.40
N PHE A 51 -26.57 -8.69 8.93
CA PHE A 51 -26.00 -7.57 8.18
C PHE A 51 -24.69 -7.09 8.82
N TYR A 52 -23.72 -6.64 8.01
CA TYR A 52 -22.47 -6.07 8.50
C TYR A 52 -22.62 -4.62 8.99
N LEU A 53 -23.36 -4.45 10.09
CA LEU A 53 -23.55 -3.18 10.78
C LEU A 53 -22.58 -3.02 11.95
N THR A 54 -22.15 -1.79 12.19
CA THR A 54 -21.28 -1.39 13.31
C THR A 54 -21.75 -0.05 13.90
N VAL A 55 -21.46 0.24 15.16
CA VAL A 55 -21.75 1.52 15.81
C VAL A 55 -20.70 2.57 15.44
N THR A 56 -19.43 2.18 15.36
CA THR A 56 -18.26 3.06 15.21
C THR A 56 -17.70 3.11 13.79
N GLY A 57 -18.11 2.20 12.90
CA GLY A 57 -17.58 2.07 11.55
C GLY A 57 -16.34 1.17 11.43
N ALA A 58 -15.96 0.46 12.49
CA ALA A 58 -14.84 -0.48 12.49
C ALA A 58 -15.22 -1.78 13.20
N SER A 59 -14.86 -2.94 12.63
CA SER A 59 -15.16 -4.26 13.23
C SER A 59 -14.43 -4.53 14.54
N ALA A 60 -13.43 -3.72 14.89
CA ALA A 60 -12.73 -3.82 16.16
C ALA A 60 -13.66 -3.69 17.38
N GLU A 61 -14.81 -3.01 17.23
CA GLU A 61 -15.82 -2.95 18.29
C GLU A 61 -16.50 -4.31 18.56
N ALA A 62 -16.43 -5.24 17.61
CA ALA A 62 -17.09 -6.54 17.63
C ALA A 62 -16.10 -7.69 17.86
N GLY A 63 -14.88 -7.38 18.32
CA GLY A 63 -13.88 -8.38 18.73
C GLY A 63 -12.79 -8.69 17.71
N ASP A 64 -12.74 -7.97 16.58
CA ASP A 64 -11.61 -8.07 15.66
C ASP A 64 -10.37 -7.34 16.24
N ASP A 65 -9.22 -8.01 16.22
CA ASP A 65 -7.94 -7.45 16.67
C ASP A 65 -7.06 -6.97 15.50
N GLY A 66 -6.25 -5.94 15.76
CA GLY A 66 -5.28 -5.40 14.81
C GLY A 66 -3.84 -5.46 15.33
N GLN A 67 -2.88 -5.75 14.44
CA GLN A 67 -1.46 -5.72 14.78
C GLN A 67 -0.62 -5.02 13.70
N VAL A 68 0.36 -4.23 14.14
CA VAL A 68 1.34 -3.59 13.25
C VAL A 68 2.05 -4.63 12.39
N GLY A 69 2.18 -4.34 11.08
CA GLY A 69 2.85 -5.24 10.13
C GLY A 69 2.00 -6.39 9.58
N ARG A 70 0.71 -6.46 9.93
CA ARG A 70 -0.24 -7.47 9.40
C ARG A 70 -1.07 -6.98 8.21
N GLY A 71 -0.91 -5.73 7.80
CA GLY A 71 -1.68 -5.11 6.71
C GLY A 71 -0.87 -4.91 5.43
N ASN A 72 -1.08 -3.76 4.80
CA ASN A 72 -0.42 -3.35 3.57
C ASN A 72 1.10 -3.19 3.73
N ARG A 73 1.81 -3.22 2.60
CA ARG A 73 3.24 -2.87 2.50
C ARG A 73 3.41 -1.37 2.24
N ALA A 74 4.64 -0.94 1.99
CA ALA A 74 5.00 0.46 1.75
C ALA A 74 4.26 1.11 0.56
N ASP A 75 3.80 0.30 -0.40
CA ASP A 75 3.04 0.72 -1.56
C ASP A 75 1.52 0.82 -1.32
N GLY A 76 1.06 0.45 -0.11
CA GLY A 76 -0.35 0.43 0.24
C GLY A 76 -1.10 -0.83 -0.18
N LEU A 77 -0.41 -1.87 -0.67
CA LEU A 77 -1.04 -3.12 -1.14
C LEU A 77 -0.43 -4.36 -0.47
N ILE A 78 -1.11 -5.50 -0.67
CA ILE A 78 -0.56 -6.84 -0.44
C ILE A 78 -0.53 -7.54 -1.80
N THR A 79 0.66 -7.74 -2.34
CA THR A 79 0.88 -8.17 -3.72
C THR A 79 1.55 -9.55 -3.77
N PRO A 80 0.81 -10.66 -3.67
CA PRO A 80 1.40 -12.00 -3.58
C PRO A 80 2.23 -12.42 -4.80
N TYR A 81 2.00 -11.78 -5.96
CA TYR A 81 2.75 -12.00 -7.20
C TYR A 81 3.96 -11.07 -7.36
N ARG A 82 4.26 -10.25 -6.35
CA ARG A 82 5.42 -9.34 -6.34
C ARG A 82 6.29 -9.61 -5.11
N PRO A 83 7.61 -9.35 -5.21
CA PRO A 83 8.48 -9.38 -4.04
C PRO A 83 8.01 -8.35 -3.00
N MET A 84 7.99 -8.76 -1.73
CA MET A 84 7.60 -7.90 -0.61
C MET A 84 8.56 -8.07 0.56
N SER A 85 8.80 -6.97 1.28
CA SER A 85 9.45 -7.02 2.59
C SER A 85 8.44 -7.39 3.67
N LEU A 86 8.88 -8.20 4.64
CA LEU A 86 8.10 -8.50 5.85
C LEU A 86 8.28 -7.44 6.94
N GLU A 87 9.18 -6.47 6.75
CA GLU A 87 9.41 -5.41 7.73
C GLU A 87 8.14 -4.56 7.92
N ALA A 88 7.80 -4.27 9.16
CA ALA A 88 6.73 -3.33 9.47
C ALA A 88 7.27 -1.90 9.47
N LEU A 89 6.65 -1.01 8.69
CA LEU A 89 7.07 0.39 8.57
C LEU A 89 6.46 1.28 9.67
N ALA A 90 5.20 1.03 10.02
CA ALA A 90 4.47 1.82 11.01
C ALA A 90 5.18 1.80 12.37
N GLY A 91 5.28 2.97 13.01
CA GLY A 91 5.95 3.14 14.30
C GLY A 91 7.49 3.11 14.28
N LYS A 92 8.14 2.77 13.15
CA LYS A 92 9.61 2.79 13.05
C LYS A 92 10.14 4.20 12.79
N SER A 93 11.31 4.50 13.36
CA SER A 93 12.03 5.77 13.21
C SER A 93 12.30 6.08 11.74
N PRO A 94 11.86 7.23 11.22
CA PRO A 94 12.18 7.63 9.84
C PRO A 94 13.63 8.09 9.66
N VAL A 95 14.38 8.27 10.76
CA VAL A 95 15.78 8.77 10.74
C VAL A 95 16.79 7.63 10.77
N SER A 96 16.51 6.58 11.54
CA SER A 96 17.53 5.58 11.92
C SER A 96 17.14 4.14 11.62
N HIS A 97 15.93 3.88 11.12
CA HIS A 97 15.49 2.53 10.84
C HIS A 97 15.62 2.20 9.35
N ASP A 98 16.72 1.55 8.98
CA ASP A 98 17.05 1.20 7.59
C ASP A 98 15.89 0.51 6.88
N GLY A 99 15.23 -0.46 7.52
CA GLY A 99 14.13 -1.19 6.91
C GLY A 99 12.96 -0.32 6.47
N LYS A 100 12.67 0.78 7.18
CA LYS A 100 11.60 1.72 6.78
C LYS A 100 12.10 2.59 5.62
N ILE A 101 13.28 3.15 5.79
CA ILE A 101 13.89 4.07 4.82
C ILE A 101 14.09 3.36 3.48
N TYR A 102 14.62 2.14 3.47
CA TYR A 102 14.87 1.36 2.27
C TYR A 102 13.60 0.92 1.56
N ASN A 103 12.55 0.52 2.28
CA ASN A 103 11.28 0.17 1.64
C ASN A 103 10.65 1.38 0.93
N LEU A 104 10.64 2.54 1.59
CA LEU A 104 10.10 3.78 1.00
C LEU A 104 10.97 4.28 -0.15
N PHE A 105 12.29 4.25 0.01
CA PHE A 105 13.24 4.61 -1.04
C PHE A 105 13.15 3.68 -2.26
N ALA A 106 13.04 2.36 -2.05
CA ALA A 106 12.91 1.39 -3.12
C ALA A 106 11.65 1.66 -3.95
N LEU A 107 10.53 1.95 -3.28
CA LEU A 107 9.27 2.30 -3.92
C LEU A 107 9.39 3.61 -4.72
N GLU A 108 9.98 4.65 -4.14
CA GLU A 108 10.21 5.92 -4.83
C GLU A 108 11.11 5.75 -6.05
N LEU A 109 12.23 5.04 -5.91
CA LEU A 109 13.14 4.84 -7.02
C LEU A 109 12.50 4.03 -8.15
N ALA A 110 11.74 2.98 -7.82
CA ALA A 110 11.00 2.22 -8.80
C ALA A 110 9.99 3.10 -9.57
N ARG A 111 9.27 3.97 -8.86
CA ARG A 111 8.37 4.96 -9.49
C ARG A 111 9.13 5.92 -10.40
N ASN A 112 10.22 6.51 -9.91
CA ASN A 112 11.03 7.45 -10.69
C ASN A 112 11.60 6.83 -11.98
N ILE A 113 11.98 5.55 -11.95
CA ILE A 113 12.45 4.82 -13.13
C ILE A 113 11.33 4.71 -14.18
N VAL A 114 10.13 4.32 -13.76
CA VAL A 114 8.98 4.15 -14.67
C VAL A 114 8.45 5.50 -15.18
N GLU A 115 8.36 6.51 -14.31
CA GLU A 115 7.91 7.86 -14.67
C GLU A 115 8.87 8.57 -15.64
N GLN A 116 10.16 8.25 -15.60
CA GLN A 116 11.15 8.71 -16.59
C GLN A 116 11.17 7.84 -17.86
N GLU A 117 10.18 6.97 -18.04
CA GLU A 117 10.03 6.09 -19.20
C GLU A 117 11.26 5.21 -19.46
N MET A 118 12.03 4.88 -18.41
CA MET A 118 13.25 4.05 -18.52
C MET A 118 12.94 2.55 -18.60
N ALA A 119 11.74 2.15 -18.17
CA ALA A 119 11.21 0.78 -18.21
C ALA A 119 9.68 0.80 -18.04
N GLU A 120 9.00 -0.22 -18.54
CA GLU A 120 7.55 -0.41 -18.33
C GLU A 120 7.23 -0.75 -16.87
N ALA A 121 8.12 -1.51 -16.21
CA ALA A 121 8.03 -1.81 -14.78
C ALA A 121 9.41 -1.94 -14.15
N ALA A 122 9.52 -1.58 -12.86
CA ALA A 122 10.75 -1.68 -12.09
C ALA A 122 10.51 -2.29 -10.70
N GLU A 123 11.43 -3.12 -10.25
CA GLU A 123 11.49 -3.66 -8.88
C GLU A 123 12.88 -3.37 -8.30
N VAL A 124 12.93 -2.70 -7.14
CA VAL A 124 14.17 -2.30 -6.47
C VAL A 124 14.31 -3.07 -5.17
N PHE A 125 15.49 -3.65 -4.94
CA PHE A 125 15.82 -4.42 -3.75
C PHE A 125 17.04 -3.78 -3.08
N LEU A 126 16.95 -3.53 -1.79
CA LEU A 126 18.07 -3.08 -0.98
C LEU A 126 18.29 -4.00 0.21
N VAL A 127 19.55 -4.28 0.51
CA VAL A 127 19.97 -5.04 1.69
C VAL A 127 20.94 -4.15 2.48
N SER A 128 20.59 -3.85 3.73
CA SER A 128 21.49 -3.11 4.63
C SER A 128 22.49 -4.05 5.29
N GLN A 129 23.57 -3.47 5.80
CA GLN A 129 24.53 -4.16 6.66
C GLN A 129 24.70 -3.33 7.92
N ILE A 130 24.51 -3.97 9.08
CA ILE A 130 24.68 -3.29 10.38
C ILE A 130 26.06 -2.66 10.44
N GLY A 131 26.11 -1.37 10.81
CA GLY A 131 27.33 -0.59 10.95
C GLY A 131 27.82 0.07 9.65
N ARG A 132 27.14 -0.12 8.51
CA ARG A 132 27.40 0.67 7.30
C ARG A 132 26.52 1.93 7.25
N PRO A 133 27.00 3.00 6.59
CA PRO A 133 26.16 4.13 6.22
C PRO A 133 24.93 3.70 5.41
N ILE A 134 23.82 4.42 5.58
CA ILE A 134 22.54 4.11 4.94
C ILE A 134 22.56 4.32 3.42
N ASP A 135 23.47 5.13 2.91
CA ASP A 135 23.74 5.33 1.49
C ASP A 135 24.74 4.31 0.91
N GLU A 136 25.24 3.39 1.73
CA GLU A 136 26.12 2.28 1.33
C GLU A 136 25.49 0.90 1.62
N PRO A 137 24.38 0.54 0.94
CA PRO A 137 23.77 -0.78 1.10
C PRO A 137 24.75 -1.89 0.69
N GLN A 138 24.64 -3.05 1.36
CA GLN A 138 25.41 -4.25 0.98
C GLN A 138 25.08 -4.69 -0.45
N LEU A 139 23.81 -4.55 -0.83
CA LEU A 139 23.32 -4.86 -2.15
C LEU A 139 22.24 -3.85 -2.54
N MET A 140 22.33 -3.39 -3.78
CA MET A 140 21.22 -2.76 -4.49
C MET A 140 21.01 -3.53 -5.79
N HIS A 141 19.85 -4.14 -5.96
CA HIS A 141 19.48 -4.86 -7.17
C HIS A 141 18.24 -4.20 -7.78
N ILE A 142 18.25 -4.00 -9.10
CA ILE A 142 17.13 -3.40 -9.83
C ILE A 142 16.75 -4.36 -10.95
N ARG A 143 15.48 -4.78 -10.98
CA ARG A 143 14.91 -5.57 -12.08
C ARG A 143 14.02 -4.66 -12.90
N LEU A 144 14.17 -4.71 -14.21
CA LEU A 144 13.40 -3.92 -15.16
C LEU A 144 12.66 -4.84 -16.12
N LYS A 145 11.41 -4.51 -16.41
CA LYS A 145 10.64 -5.10 -17.52
C LYS A 145 10.69 -4.14 -18.70
N GLU A 146 11.00 -4.67 -19.88
CA GLU A 146 11.06 -3.90 -21.14
C GLU A 146 11.88 -2.61 -20.99
N ALA A 147 13.14 -2.75 -20.57
CA ALA A 147 14.04 -1.62 -20.37
C ALA A 147 14.31 -0.89 -21.70
N THR A 148 14.03 0.41 -21.71
CA THR A 148 14.26 1.33 -22.83
C THR A 148 15.53 2.15 -22.62
N ALA A 149 15.88 2.43 -21.36
CA ALA A 149 17.08 3.17 -20.98
C ALA A 149 18.34 2.32 -21.05
N ILE A 150 19.48 2.98 -21.26
CA ILE A 150 20.79 2.35 -21.16
C ILE A 150 21.06 2.07 -19.68
N GLU A 151 21.51 0.87 -19.31
CA GLU A 151 21.80 0.43 -17.93
C GLU A 151 22.56 1.49 -17.10
N LYS A 152 23.50 2.19 -17.75
CA LYS A 152 24.31 3.26 -17.16
C LYS A 152 23.47 4.42 -16.62
N GLU A 153 22.36 4.77 -17.27
CA GLU A 153 21.47 5.86 -16.86
C GLU A 153 20.69 5.50 -15.61
N VAL A 154 20.14 4.29 -15.56
CA VAL A 154 19.45 3.76 -14.36
C VAL A 154 20.43 3.68 -13.19
N ARG A 155 21.67 3.21 -13.42
CA ARG A 155 22.72 3.20 -12.39
C ARG A 155 23.06 4.60 -11.90
N ARG A 156 23.16 5.59 -12.80
CA ARG A 156 23.43 6.98 -12.43
C ARG A 156 22.30 7.57 -11.61
N LEU A 157 21.04 7.33 -11.99
CA LEU A 157 19.86 7.76 -11.25
C LEU A 157 19.87 7.15 -9.84
N ALA A 158 20.04 5.83 -9.74
CA ALA A 158 20.08 5.11 -8.48
C ALA A 158 21.21 5.61 -7.56
N ALA A 159 22.43 5.78 -8.10
CA ALA A 159 23.57 6.29 -7.35
C ALA A 159 23.38 7.73 -6.88
N SER A 160 22.72 8.57 -7.67
CA SER A 160 22.37 9.94 -7.26
C SER A 160 21.33 9.91 -6.14
N ALA A 161 20.29 9.09 -6.28
CA ALA A 161 19.22 8.99 -5.29
C ALA A 161 19.70 8.43 -3.95
N LEU A 162 20.62 7.45 -3.95
CA LEU A 162 21.22 6.90 -2.74
C LEU A 162 21.91 7.97 -1.89
N LYS A 163 22.59 8.95 -2.51
CA LYS A 163 23.31 10.02 -1.78
C LYS A 163 22.38 10.94 -0.98
N GLU A 164 21.10 10.95 -1.30
CA GLU A 164 20.09 11.73 -0.59
C GLU A 164 19.56 10.99 0.65
N LEU A 165 19.83 9.69 0.80
CA LEU A 165 19.34 8.87 1.92
C LEU A 165 19.66 9.43 3.31
N PRO A 166 20.84 10.00 3.60
CA PRO A 166 21.14 10.60 4.91
C PRO A 166 20.20 11.74 5.30
N GLN A 167 19.56 12.39 4.33
CA GLN A 167 18.58 13.47 4.56
C GLN A 167 17.14 13.06 4.25
N TYR A 168 16.90 11.82 3.82
CA TYR A 168 15.60 11.33 3.38
C TYR A 168 14.51 11.49 4.43
N TRP A 169 14.87 11.37 5.71
CA TRP A 169 13.96 11.60 6.83
C TRP A 169 13.29 12.98 6.82
N LYS A 170 13.94 14.02 6.24
CA LYS A 170 13.34 15.36 6.10
C LYS A 170 12.13 15.32 5.17
N LYS A 171 12.23 14.54 4.09
CA LYS A 171 11.12 14.28 3.17
C LYS A 171 10.00 13.53 3.90
N LEU A 172 10.36 12.49 4.66
CA LEU A 172 9.39 11.71 5.43
C LEU A 172 8.69 12.52 6.54
N ALA A 173 9.39 13.45 7.19
CA ALA A 173 8.84 14.29 8.24
C ALA A 173 7.85 15.35 7.71
N GLY A 174 8.00 15.76 6.45
CA GLY A 174 7.11 16.71 5.79
C GLY A 174 5.90 16.09 5.11
N GLN A 175 5.86 14.77 4.94
CA GLN A 175 4.81 14.07 4.24
C GLN A 175 3.84 13.39 5.22
N LYS A 176 2.54 13.59 4.99
CA LYS A 176 1.50 12.65 5.46
C LYS A 176 1.54 11.43 4.52
N GLU A 177 2.63 10.67 4.53
CA GLU A 177 2.66 9.43 3.76
C GLU A 177 1.62 8.45 4.34
N PRO A 178 0.85 7.74 3.49
CA PRO A 178 0.08 6.61 3.93
C PRO A 178 1.05 5.48 4.28
N VAL A 179 1.42 5.38 5.56
CA VAL A 179 2.16 4.24 6.12
C VAL A 179 1.19 3.32 6.84
#